data_AF-A0A847EN09-F1
#
_entry.id   AF-A0A847EN09-F1
#
_cell.length_a   1.000
_cell.length_b   1.000
_cell.length_c   1.000
_cell.angle_alpha   90.00
_cell.angle_beta   90.00
_cell.angle_gamma   90.00
#
_symmetry.space_group_name_H-M   'P 1'
#
loop_
_entity.id
_entity.type
_entity.pdbx_description
1 polymer ?
#
loop_
_entity_poly.entity_id
_entity_poly.type
_entity_poly.pdbx_seq_one_letter_code
_entity_poly.pdbx_strand_id
1 'polypeptide(L)'
;TKAMKSVSGRLKLDLAQYRALEAFAMFASDLDPASKQQLARGARLVELLKQKQADPYPVPEQAVAIWAGTTGELDPIAVEDIRRFESEFLDHLRRNKNDLMQGIQETGKLEDSTIEALEAEIKSFRDSFVPSNEENVPVGSAEESGDEAQDSEQVQIVKQKR
;
A
#
# COMPACT_ATOMS: atom_id res chain seq x y z
N THR A 1 -2.72 -19.37 -11.43
CA THR A 1 -1.51 -19.02 -12.21
C THR A 1 -0.32 -18.92 -11.26
N LYS A 2 0.94 -19.03 -11.75
CA LYS A 2 2.13 -18.94 -10.89
C LYS A 2 2.29 -17.53 -10.28
N ALA A 3 1.90 -16.50 -11.02
CA ALA A 3 1.83 -15.09 -10.60
C ALA A 3 0.92 -14.92 -9.38
N MET A 4 -0.31 -15.46 -9.42
CA MET A 4 -1.20 -15.37 -8.26
C MET A 4 -0.61 -16.09 -7.04
N LYS A 5 0.02 -17.26 -7.24
CA LYS A 5 0.64 -18.03 -6.15
C LYS A 5 1.80 -17.29 -5.47
N SER A 6 2.64 -16.57 -6.24
CA SER A 6 3.76 -15.83 -5.68
C SER A 6 3.28 -14.66 -4.82
N VAL A 7 2.28 -13.91 -5.28
CA VAL A 7 1.77 -12.74 -4.55
C VAL A 7 0.85 -13.14 -3.38
N SER A 8 0.02 -14.18 -3.54
CA SER A 8 -0.94 -14.60 -2.52
C SER A 8 -0.29 -15.19 -1.27
N GLY A 9 0.91 -15.78 -1.41
CA GLY A 9 1.66 -16.35 -0.29
C GLY A 9 2.06 -15.27 0.71
N ARG A 10 2.60 -14.15 0.21
CA ARG A 10 2.98 -12.99 1.02
C ARG A 10 1.76 -12.29 1.59
N LEU A 11 0.72 -12.07 0.77
CA LEU A 11 -0.53 -11.46 1.22
C LEU A 11 -1.14 -12.14 2.45
N LYS A 12 -1.17 -13.47 2.46
CA LYS A 12 -1.72 -14.24 3.59
C LYS A 12 -0.94 -14.00 4.88
N LEU A 13 0.39 -13.94 4.79
CA LEU A 13 1.24 -13.69 5.95
C LEU A 13 1.06 -12.27 6.47
N ASP A 14 1.07 -11.28 5.57
CA ASP A 14 0.93 -9.86 5.92
C ASP A 14 -0.42 -9.58 6.58
N LEU A 15 -1.52 -10.14 6.05
CA LEU A 15 -2.85 -10.00 6.67
C LEU A 15 -2.95 -10.72 8.01
N ALA A 16 -2.33 -11.89 8.18
CA ALA A 16 -2.34 -12.58 9.46
C ALA A 16 -1.60 -11.77 10.53
N GLN A 17 -0.45 -11.18 10.18
CA GLN A 17 0.30 -10.32 11.08
C GLN A 17 -0.44 -9.01 11.37
N TYR A 18 -1.08 -8.41 10.37
CA TYR A 18 -1.95 -7.24 10.56
C TYR A 18 -3.05 -7.52 11.59
N ARG A 19 -3.77 -8.64 11.46
CA ARG A 19 -4.84 -8.98 12.41
C ARG A 19 -4.33 -9.22 13.83
N ALA A 20 -3.14 -9.80 13.98
CA ALA A 20 -2.51 -9.96 15.28
C ALA A 20 -2.11 -8.62 15.90
N LEU A 21 -1.53 -7.71 15.10
CA LEU A 21 -1.13 -6.38 15.55
C LEU A 21 -2.31 -5.45 15.82
N GLU A 22 -3.38 -5.52 15.01
CA GLU A 22 -4.62 -4.76 15.19
C GLU A 22 -5.25 -5.07 16.56
N ALA A 23 -5.30 -6.33 16.96
CA ALA A 23 -5.80 -6.74 18.28
C ALA A 23 -4.87 -6.27 19.42
N PHE A 24 -3.55 -6.28 19.23
CA PHE A 24 -2.58 -5.82 20.22
C PHE A 24 -2.62 -4.30 20.40
N ALA A 25 -2.76 -3.55 19.30
CA ALA A 25 -2.81 -2.09 19.28
C ALA A 25 -4.04 -1.52 20.02
N MET A 26 -5.11 -2.30 20.20
CA MET A 26 -6.25 -1.89 21.03
C MET A 26 -5.90 -1.78 22.53
N PHE A 27 -4.85 -2.47 22.98
CA PHE A 27 -4.46 -2.53 24.39
C PHE A 27 -3.13 -1.86 24.70
N ALA A 28 -2.28 -1.63 23.68
CA ALA A 28 -1.00 -0.97 23.81
C ALA A 28 -1.10 0.50 23.37
N SER A 29 -0.73 1.43 24.25
CA SER A 29 -0.75 2.88 23.96
C SER A 29 0.42 3.35 23.11
N ASP A 30 1.50 2.57 23.04
CA ASP A 30 2.67 2.91 22.26
C ASP A 30 3.11 1.69 21.43
N LEU A 31 3.21 1.93 20.12
CA LEU A 31 3.73 0.99 19.16
C LEU A 31 5.01 1.59 18.57
N ASP A 32 6.01 0.73 18.42
CA ASP A 32 7.23 1.09 17.70
C ASP A 32 6.91 1.46 16.23
N PRO A 33 7.78 2.24 15.56
CA PRO A 33 7.55 2.67 14.20
C PRO A 33 7.30 1.54 13.19
N ALA A 34 7.94 0.37 13.37
CA ALA A 34 7.77 -0.75 12.44
C ALA A 34 6.38 -1.37 12.57
N SER A 35 5.90 -1.55 13.81
CA SER A 35 4.52 -2.00 14.07
C SER A 35 3.48 -1.01 13.55
N LYS A 36 3.71 0.31 13.67
CA LYS A 36 2.84 1.34 13.09
C LYS A 36 2.78 1.24 11.56
N GLN A 37 3.92 1.10 10.89
CA GLN A 37 3.97 0.93 9.45
C GLN A 37 3.25 -0.35 9.01
N GLN A 38 3.42 -1.45 9.74
CA GLN A 38 2.78 -2.71 9.42
C GLN A 38 1.25 -2.65 9.58
N LEU A 39 0.77 -1.97 10.62
CA LEU A 39 -0.66 -1.73 10.83
C LEU A 39 -1.23 -0.85 9.70
N ALA A 40 -0.50 0.21 9.32
CA ALA A 40 -0.89 1.11 8.25
C ALA A 40 -0.94 0.38 6.88
N ARG A 41 0.04 -0.49 6.57
CA ARG A 41 0.03 -1.29 5.34
C ARG A 41 -1.11 -2.30 5.35
N GLY A 42 -1.34 -2.98 6.47
CA GLY A 42 -2.43 -3.96 6.57
C GLY A 42 -3.81 -3.34 6.40
N ALA A 43 -4.03 -2.12 6.90
CA ALA A 43 -5.26 -1.37 6.65
C ALA A 43 -5.48 -1.12 5.14
N ARG A 44 -4.43 -0.74 4.41
CA ARG A 44 -4.47 -0.56 2.94
C ARG A 44 -4.73 -1.86 2.20
N LEU A 45 -4.11 -2.97 2.62
CA LEU A 45 -4.35 -4.31 2.06
C LEU A 45 -5.81 -4.74 2.24
N VAL A 46 -6.42 -4.43 3.39
CA VAL A 46 -7.84 -4.73 3.63
C VAL A 46 -8.74 -3.91 2.71
N GLU A 47 -8.45 -2.62 2.49
CA GLU A 47 -9.20 -1.80 1.53
C GLU A 47 -9.04 -2.25 0.09
N LEU A 48 -7.82 -2.61 -0.31
CA LEU A 48 -7.51 -3.11 -1.65
C LEU A 48 -8.32 -4.36 -2.00
N LEU A 49 -8.62 -5.22 -1.02
CA LEU A 49 -9.42 -6.43 -1.24
C LEU A 49 -10.93 -6.17 -1.34
N LYS A 50 -11.40 -4.93 -1.22
CA LYS A 50 -12.83 -4.59 -1.33
C LYS A 50 -13.26 -4.36 -2.77
N GLN A 51 -14.03 -5.30 -3.29
CA GLN A 51 -14.58 -5.25 -4.64
C GLN A 51 -16.05 -4.83 -4.67
N LYS A 52 -16.47 -4.11 -5.72
CA LYS A 52 -17.89 -3.84 -5.98
C LYS A 52 -18.59 -5.12 -6.44
N GLN A 53 -19.89 -5.22 -6.18
CA GLN A 53 -20.68 -6.35 -6.65
C GLN A 53 -20.74 -6.35 -8.19
N ALA A 54 -20.63 -7.54 -8.79
CA ALA A 54 -20.71 -7.76 -10.24
C ALA A 54 -19.61 -7.09 -11.09
N ASP A 55 -18.46 -6.76 -10.48
CA ASP A 55 -17.32 -6.15 -11.16
C ASP A 55 -16.07 -7.05 -11.03
N PRO A 56 -16.03 -8.24 -11.68
CA PRO A 56 -14.94 -9.19 -11.52
C PRO A 56 -13.67 -8.72 -12.24
N TYR A 57 -12.54 -8.71 -11.53
CA TYR A 57 -11.24 -8.43 -12.13
C TYR A 57 -10.64 -9.69 -12.80
N PRO A 58 -10.02 -9.58 -13.98
CA PRO A 58 -9.16 -10.61 -14.55
C PRO A 58 -8.00 -11.00 -13.62
N VAL A 59 -7.56 -12.26 -13.69
CA VAL A 59 -6.46 -12.78 -12.86
C VAL A 59 -5.15 -11.96 -12.97
N PRO A 60 -4.72 -11.48 -14.16
CA PRO A 60 -3.54 -10.62 -14.26
C PRO A 60 -3.68 -9.33 -13.46
N GLU A 61 -4.84 -8.67 -13.52
CA GLU A 61 -5.13 -7.45 -12.78
C GLU A 61 -5.14 -7.67 -11.27
N GLN A 62 -5.78 -8.75 -10.82
CA GLN A 62 -5.74 -9.13 -9.41
C GLN A 62 -4.29 -9.36 -8.93
N ALA A 63 -3.45 -10.00 -9.75
CA ALA A 63 -2.05 -10.24 -9.40
C ALA A 63 -1.25 -8.94 -9.27
N VAL A 64 -1.48 -7.97 -10.17
CA VAL A 64 -0.85 -6.64 -10.12
C VAL A 64 -1.32 -5.85 -8.91
N ALA A 65 -2.63 -5.83 -8.63
CA ALA A 65 -3.19 -5.16 -7.48
C ALA A 65 -2.57 -5.68 -6.17
N ILE A 66 -2.59 -7.01 -5.98
CA ILE A 66 -2.02 -7.65 -4.78
C ILE A 66 -0.51 -7.42 -4.70
N TRP A 67 0.21 -7.49 -5.82
CA TRP A 67 1.64 -7.18 -5.86
C TRP A 67 1.90 -5.77 -5.34
N ALA A 68 1.23 -4.74 -5.86
CA ALA A 68 1.39 -3.35 -5.42
C ALA A 68 1.09 -3.17 -3.92
N GLY A 69 0.07 -3.85 -3.39
CA GLY A 69 -0.22 -3.81 -1.97
C GLY A 69 0.87 -4.46 -1.11
N THR A 70 1.39 -5.62 -1.52
CA THR A 70 2.34 -6.40 -0.72
C THR A 70 3.79 -5.88 -0.77
N THR A 71 4.18 -5.18 -1.83
CA THR A 71 5.51 -4.55 -1.95
C THR A 71 5.63 -3.22 -1.21
N GLY A 72 4.52 -2.65 -0.73
CA GLY A 72 4.52 -1.34 -0.06
C GLY A 72 4.42 -0.16 -1.02
N GLU A 73 4.17 -0.44 -2.29
CA GLU A 73 3.96 0.57 -3.32
C GLU A 73 2.72 1.45 -2.99
N LEU A 74 1.73 0.93 -2.29
CA LEU A 74 0.56 1.72 -1.87
C LEU A 74 0.76 2.50 -0.55
N ASP A 75 1.91 2.40 0.11
CA ASP A 75 2.15 3.04 1.43
C ASP A 75 1.99 4.58 1.43
N PRO A 76 2.41 5.34 0.38
CA PRO A 76 2.23 6.79 0.35
C PRO A 76 0.77 7.25 0.19
N ILE A 77 -0.14 6.33 -0.15
CA ILE A 77 -1.53 6.66 -0.49
C ILE A 77 -2.38 6.57 0.77
N ALA A 78 -3.28 7.52 0.97
CA ALA A 78 -4.26 7.48 2.05
C ALA A 78 -5.18 6.26 1.90
N VAL A 79 -5.58 5.65 3.02
CA VAL A 79 -6.43 4.45 3.04
C VAL A 79 -7.76 4.67 2.28
N GLU A 80 -8.31 5.87 2.39
CA GLU A 80 -9.55 6.30 1.74
C GLU A 80 -9.45 6.30 0.21
N ASP A 81 -8.25 6.57 -0.32
CA ASP A 81 -7.98 6.73 -1.74
C ASP A 81 -7.51 5.45 -2.43
N ILE A 82 -7.18 4.40 -1.66
CA ILE A 82 -6.68 3.12 -2.19
C ILE A 82 -7.60 2.56 -3.28
N ARG A 83 -8.91 2.57 -3.05
CA ARG A 83 -9.88 1.99 -4.00
C ARG A 83 -9.99 2.80 -5.28
N ARG A 84 -9.89 4.13 -5.19
CA ARG A 84 -9.87 5.01 -6.37
C ARG A 84 -8.58 4.77 -7.15
N PHE A 85 -7.44 4.80 -6.45
CA PHE A 85 -6.13 4.56 -7.03
C PHE A 85 -6.06 3.22 -7.74
N GLU A 86 -6.53 2.13 -7.12
CA GLU A 86 -6.56 0.80 -7.74
C GLU A 86 -7.35 0.83 -9.06
N SER A 87 -8.58 1.36 -9.03
CA SER A 87 -9.43 1.39 -10.22
C SER A 87 -8.83 2.21 -11.36
N GLU A 88 -8.28 3.38 -11.06
CA GLU A 88 -7.68 4.26 -12.07
C GLU A 88 -6.35 3.71 -12.59
N PHE A 89 -5.54 3.09 -11.72
CA PHE A 89 -4.29 2.45 -12.10
C PHE A 89 -4.53 1.22 -12.99
N LEU A 90 -5.51 0.37 -12.65
CA LEU A 90 -5.88 -0.77 -13.48
C LEU A 90 -6.41 -0.30 -14.85
N ASP A 91 -7.21 0.76 -14.89
CA ASP A 91 -7.68 1.35 -16.15
C ASP A 91 -6.55 1.98 -16.96
N HIS A 92 -5.57 2.61 -16.31
CA HIS A 92 -4.36 3.10 -16.94
C HIS A 92 -3.56 1.96 -17.60
N LEU A 93 -3.33 0.86 -16.87
CA LEU A 93 -2.64 -0.32 -17.40
C LEU A 93 -3.39 -0.96 -18.58
N ARG A 94 -4.72 -1.05 -18.50
CA ARG A 94 -5.55 -1.59 -19.60
C ARG A 94 -5.40 -0.78 -20.89
N ARG A 95 -5.34 0.55 -20.78
CA ARG A 95 -5.29 1.48 -21.93
C ARG A 95 -3.88 1.63 -22.49
N ASN A 96 -2.87 1.72 -21.64
CA ASN A 96 -1.53 2.12 -22.03
C ASN A 96 -0.52 0.96 -22.06
N LYS A 97 -0.81 -0.14 -21.35
CA LYS A 97 0.11 -1.28 -21.14
C LYS A 97 -0.59 -2.62 -21.31
N ASN A 98 -1.44 -2.72 -22.33
CA ASN A 98 -2.16 -3.96 -22.63
C ASN A 98 -1.20 -5.14 -22.86
N ASP A 99 -0.09 -4.89 -23.55
CA ASP A 99 0.96 -5.89 -23.82
C ASP A 99 1.57 -6.47 -22.53
N LEU A 100 1.72 -5.64 -21.49
CA LEU A 100 2.21 -6.08 -20.18
C LEU A 100 1.20 -7.01 -19.50
N MET A 101 -0.08 -6.69 -19.59
CA MET A 101 -1.16 -7.51 -19.03
C MET A 101 -1.30 -8.84 -19.78
N GLN A 102 -1.15 -8.84 -21.11
CA GLN A 102 -1.11 -10.05 -21.92
C GLN A 102 0.12 -10.92 -21.58
N GLY A 103 1.30 -10.30 -21.41
CA GLY A 103 2.51 -11.00 -21.00
C GLY A 103 2.33 -11.74 -19.67
N ILE A 104 1.68 -11.12 -18.68
CA ILE A 104 1.35 -11.76 -17.40
C ILE A 104 0.36 -12.91 -17.60
N GLN A 105 -0.62 -12.74 -18.49
CA GLN A 105 -1.62 -13.77 -18.78
C GLN A 105 -1.00 -15.02 -19.43
N GLU A 106 -0.10 -14.83 -20.39
CA GLU A 106 0.54 -15.89 -21.16
C GLU A 106 1.63 -16.62 -20.37
N THR A 107 2.55 -15.87 -19.77
CA THR A 107 3.63 -16.45 -18.95
C THR A 107 3.07 -17.04 -17.66
N GLY A 108 1.95 -16.49 -17.19
CA GLY A 108 1.34 -16.81 -15.90
C GLY A 108 2.27 -16.51 -14.73
N LYS A 109 3.30 -15.65 -14.90
CA LYS A 109 4.31 -15.27 -13.92
C LYS A 109 4.47 -13.75 -13.88
N LEU A 110 4.91 -13.23 -12.74
CA LEU A 110 5.48 -11.90 -12.63
C LEU A 110 6.99 -12.09 -12.71
N GLU A 111 7.55 -11.94 -13.91
CA GLU A 111 9.00 -12.00 -14.12
C GLU A 111 9.63 -10.67 -13.70
N ASP A 112 10.94 -10.68 -13.41
CA ASP A 112 11.64 -9.49 -12.91
C ASP A 112 11.51 -8.31 -13.87
N SER A 113 11.57 -8.54 -15.19
CA SER A 113 11.35 -7.52 -16.22
C SER A 113 9.94 -6.92 -16.19
N THR A 114 8.93 -7.72 -15.84
CA THR A 114 7.54 -7.27 -15.71
C THR A 114 7.36 -6.44 -14.44
N ILE A 115 8.03 -6.84 -13.36
CA ILE A 115 8.04 -6.13 -12.09
C ILE A 115 8.69 -4.75 -12.27
N GLU A 116 9.86 -4.68 -12.90
CA GLU A 116 10.54 -3.41 -13.20
C GLU A 116 9.65 -2.45 -14.03
N ALA A 117 8.96 -2.98 -15.04
CA ALA A 117 8.03 -2.20 -15.83
C ALA A 117 6.83 -1.71 -14.98
N LEU A 118 6.26 -2.58 -14.13
CA LEU A 118 5.17 -2.19 -13.21
C LEU A 118 5.62 -1.13 -12.19
N GLU A 119 6.84 -1.23 -11.67
CA GLU A 119 7.42 -0.24 -10.74
C GLU A 119 7.59 1.13 -11.41
N ALA A 120 8.04 1.16 -12.66
CA ALA A 120 8.13 2.42 -13.41
C ALA A 120 6.74 3.04 -13.63
N GLU A 121 5.77 2.24 -14.04
CA GLU A 121 4.41 2.71 -14.34
C GLU A 121 3.67 3.16 -13.07
N ILE A 122 3.79 2.44 -11.96
CA ILE A 122 3.11 2.80 -10.73
C ILE A 122 3.69 4.09 -10.14
N LYS A 123 5.02 4.30 -10.25
CA LYS A 123 5.67 5.56 -9.84
C LYS A 123 5.18 6.72 -10.69
N SER A 124 5.20 6.57 -12.02
CA SER A 124 4.68 7.60 -12.93
C SER A 124 3.20 7.90 -12.69
N PHE A 125 2.40 6.88 -12.38
CA PHE A 125 0.97 7.07 -12.13
C PHE A 125 0.72 7.79 -10.80
N ARG A 126 1.49 7.51 -9.75
CA ARG A 126 1.42 8.24 -8.48
C ARG A 126 1.66 9.73 -8.63
N ASP A 127 2.66 10.11 -9.43
CA ASP A 127 2.97 11.53 -9.65
C ASP A 127 1.80 12.28 -10.31
N SER A 128 0.98 11.55 -11.07
CA SER A 128 -0.24 12.09 -11.69
C SER A 128 -1.50 11.97 -10.83
N PHE A 129 -1.46 11.16 -9.76
CA PHE A 129 -2.62 10.87 -8.93
C PHE A 129 -2.82 11.98 -7.90
N VAL A 130 -3.98 12.63 -7.96
CA VAL A 130 -4.35 13.67 -6.99
C VAL A 130 -5.07 13.02 -5.81
N PRO A 131 -4.54 13.12 -4.56
CA PRO A 131 -5.21 12.61 -3.37
C PRO A 131 -6.46 13.44 -3.04
N SER A 132 -7.44 12.82 -2.36
CA SER A 132 -8.69 13.50 -1.99
C SER A 132 -8.50 14.60 -0.94
N ASN A 133 -7.49 14.46 -0.08
CA ASN A 133 -7.18 15.37 1.00
C ASN A 133 -5.79 15.98 0.77
N GLU A 134 -5.69 17.31 0.81
CA GLU A 134 -4.44 18.07 0.60
C GLU A 134 -3.34 17.74 1.62
N GLU A 135 -3.65 17.12 2.76
CA GLU A 135 -2.67 16.66 3.75
C GLU A 135 -1.95 15.35 3.37
N ASN A 136 -2.43 14.62 2.35
CA ASN A 136 -1.83 13.35 1.92
C ASN A 136 -1.17 13.48 0.54
N VAL A 137 -0.38 14.54 0.35
CA VAL A 137 0.53 14.65 -0.79
C VAL A 137 1.48 13.45 -0.77
N PRO A 138 1.72 12.78 -1.91
CA PRO A 138 2.72 11.73 -1.96
C PRO A 138 4.04 12.33 -1.50
N VAL A 139 4.66 11.74 -0.47
CA VAL A 139 6.05 12.01 -0.13
C VAL A 139 6.89 11.45 -1.28
N GLY A 140 6.96 12.22 -2.36
CA GLY A 140 7.79 11.98 -3.53
C GLY A 140 8.81 13.11 -3.61
N SER A 141 10.08 12.74 -3.46
CA SER A 141 11.28 13.56 -3.69
C SER A 141 11.54 14.74 -2.74
N ALA A 142 11.85 14.44 -1.48
CA ALA A 142 12.81 15.24 -0.72
C ALA A 142 13.79 14.29 -0.02
N GLU A 143 14.99 14.26 -0.59
CA GLU A 143 16.29 13.86 -0.05
C GLU A 143 16.31 13.24 1.36
N GLU A 144 17.01 12.10 1.48
CA GLU A 144 17.74 11.76 2.71
C GLU A 144 18.56 12.97 3.15
N SER A 145 18.05 13.72 4.11
CA SER A 145 18.84 14.58 4.97
C SER A 145 18.40 14.29 6.39
N GLY A 146 19.34 13.76 7.16
CA GLY A 146 19.12 13.37 8.54
C GLY A 146 18.87 14.57 9.45
N ASP A 147 18.51 14.18 10.68
CA ASP A 147 18.50 15.00 11.87
C ASP A 147 17.39 16.07 11.93
N GLU A 148 16.39 15.81 12.77
CA GLU A 148 16.27 16.54 14.03
C GLU A 148 15.19 15.90 14.90
N ALA A 149 15.62 15.52 16.10
CA ALA A 149 14.76 15.11 17.19
C ALA A 149 13.76 16.23 17.52
N GLN A 150 12.47 15.93 17.52
CA GLN A 150 11.48 16.77 18.19
C GLN A 150 11.00 16.07 19.47
N ASP A 151 11.65 16.54 20.53
CA ASP A 151 11.38 16.39 21.95
C ASP A 151 9.86 16.43 22.23
N SER A 152 9.32 15.32 22.75
CA SER A 152 7.93 15.25 23.15
C SER A 152 7.78 15.95 24.50
N GLU A 153 7.18 17.15 24.49
CA GLU A 153 6.87 17.94 25.68
C GLU A 153 6.18 17.09 26.76
N GLN A 154 6.92 16.83 27.84
CA GLN A 154 6.41 16.19 29.03
C GLN A 154 5.61 17.21 29.85
N VAL A 155 4.28 17.04 29.90
CA VAL A 155 3.37 17.86 30.71
C VAL A 155 3.70 17.70 32.20
N GLN A 156 4.36 18.71 32.80
CA GLN A 156 4.52 18.80 34.25
C GLN A 156 3.19 19.20 34.91
N ILE A 157 2.57 18.26 35.61
CA ILE A 157 1.48 18.54 36.56
C ILE A 157 2.11 19.18 37.81
N VAL A 158 1.96 20.50 37.94
CA VAL A 158 2.33 21.26 39.14
C VAL A 158 1.40 20.84 40.29
N LYS A 159 1.93 20.10 41.29
CA LYS A 159 1.29 19.98 42.61
C LYS A 159 1.43 21.31 43.35
N GLN A 160 0.37 22.10 43.35
CA GLN A 160 0.21 23.24 44.26
C GLN A 160 0.10 22.72 45.71
N LYS A 161 1.00 23.20 46.57
CA LYS A 161 1.01 22.98 48.01
C LYS A 161 0.15 24.07 48.67
N ARG A 162 -0.83 23.69 49.49
CA ARG A 162 -1.33 24.49 50.61
C ARG A 162 -1.20 23.64 51.87
#